data_AF-A0A168NU96-F1
#
_entry.id   AF-A0A168NU96-F1
#
_cell.length_a   1.000
_cell.length_b   1.000
_cell.length_c   1.000
_cell.angle_alpha   90.00
_cell.angle_beta   90.00
_cell.angle_gamma   90.00
#
_symmetry.space_group_name_H-M   'P 1'
#
loop_
_entity.id
_entity.type
_entity.pdbx_description
1 polymer ?
#
loop_
_entity_poly.entity_id
_entity_poly.type
_entity_poly.pdbx_seq_one_letter_code
_entity_poly.pdbx_strand_id
1 'polypeptide(L)'
;MNERKPRGSLRCRPSVHELVQGSGVYIEPKKPKEKNPEFEAYMERLRAEQQEREYAAMVSSAVQPSNEAYFRPDDIKEMKSHLVTIANIGFSMAAVYVAVYMASRTMLEDLGLRVLLSLAGAFAIGIVETILYVNYTHLFTAKTSKKSKITATKKKTTKARLE
;
A
#
# COMPACT_ATOMS: atom_id res chain seq x y z
N MET A 1 46.72 32.34 81.45
CA MET A 1 46.88 30.87 81.40
C MET A 1 45.71 30.25 80.66
N ASN A 2 45.92 29.69 79.46
CA ASN A 2 45.95 28.23 79.29
C ASN A 2 45.94 27.93 77.78
N GLU A 3 47.14 27.84 77.23
CA GLU A 3 47.40 27.38 75.87
C GLU A 3 46.88 25.95 75.70
N ARG A 4 46.09 25.69 74.65
CA ARG A 4 45.80 24.32 74.21
C ARG A 4 46.49 24.04 72.88
N LYS A 5 47.68 23.46 73.06
CA LYS A 5 48.57 22.70 72.16
C LYS A 5 47.83 21.89 71.06
N PRO A 6 48.42 21.74 69.86
CA PRO A 6 47.76 21.13 68.70
C PRO A 6 47.51 19.63 68.91
N ARG A 7 46.30 19.17 68.60
CA ARG A 7 45.98 17.74 68.57
C ARG A 7 46.37 17.17 67.21
N GLY A 8 47.16 16.09 67.28
CA GLY A 8 47.86 15.48 66.17
C GLY A 8 46.98 14.95 65.05
N SER A 9 47.65 14.64 63.95
CA SER A 9 47.12 14.03 62.75
C SER A 9 46.33 12.75 63.05
N LEU A 10 45.02 12.88 63.19
CA LEU A 10 44.09 11.77 63.13
C LEU A 10 43.77 11.55 61.65
N ARG A 11 44.30 10.46 61.09
CA ARG A 11 43.94 9.97 59.76
C ARG A 11 42.45 9.67 59.73
N CYS A 12 41.63 10.62 59.29
CA CYS A 12 40.25 10.37 58.91
C CYS A 12 40.29 9.46 57.67
N ARG A 13 39.77 8.24 57.80
CA ARG A 13 39.61 7.36 56.64
C ARG A 13 38.49 7.96 55.79
N PRO A 14 38.75 8.36 54.54
CA PRO A 14 37.72 8.93 53.68
C PRO A 14 36.58 7.91 53.51
N SER A 15 35.34 8.40 53.54
CA SER A 15 34.16 7.57 53.33
C SER A 15 34.16 7.07 51.87
N VAL A 16 33.71 5.84 51.61
CA VAL A 16 33.62 5.29 50.24
C VAL A 16 32.83 6.22 49.33
N HIS A 17 31.83 6.92 49.88
CA HIS A 17 31.06 7.92 49.14
C HIS A 17 31.91 9.11 48.65
N GLU A 18 32.89 9.57 49.44
CA GLU A 18 33.84 10.62 49.03
C GLU A 18 34.83 10.12 47.97
N LEU A 19 35.17 8.82 48.02
CA LEU A 19 36.05 8.18 47.02
C LEU A 19 35.35 7.93 45.68
N VAL A 20 34.02 7.78 45.68
CA VAL A 20 33.20 7.51 44.49
C VAL A 20 32.58 8.80 43.92
N GLN A 21 32.56 9.90 44.68
CA GLN A 21 32.17 11.23 44.21
C GLN A 21 33.12 11.70 43.09
N GLY A 22 32.70 11.52 41.84
CA GLY A 22 33.47 11.88 40.64
C GLY A 22 33.99 10.68 39.83
N SER A 23 33.83 9.44 40.30
CA SER A 23 34.15 8.27 39.48
C SER A 23 33.01 8.00 38.49
N GLY A 24 33.29 8.15 37.19
CA GLY A 24 32.42 7.70 36.11
C GLY A 24 32.72 6.24 35.74
N VAL A 25 31.70 5.50 35.32
CA VAL A 25 31.89 4.15 34.77
C VAL A 25 32.70 4.28 33.48
N TYR A 26 33.95 3.82 33.49
CA TYR A 26 34.77 3.78 32.29
C TYR A 26 34.28 2.65 31.39
N ILE A 27 33.73 3.03 30.24
CA ILE A 27 33.36 2.10 29.18
C ILE A 27 34.49 2.17 28.16
N GLU A 28 35.20 1.06 27.97
CA GLU A 28 36.29 1.02 27.00
C GLU A 28 35.76 1.42 25.61
N PRO A 29 36.41 2.37 24.91
CA PRO A 29 36.02 2.73 23.57
C PRO A 29 36.11 1.48 22.70
N LYS A 30 35.02 1.17 21.99
CA LYS A 30 34.95 -0.01 21.12
C LYS A 30 36.13 0.02 20.15
N LYS A 31 36.97 -1.02 20.21
CA LYS A 31 38.14 -1.15 19.33
C LYS A 31 37.72 -0.93 17.87
N PRO A 32 38.47 -0.14 17.08
CA PRO A 32 38.22 0.02 15.66
C PRO A 32 38.18 -1.36 15.00
N LYS A 33 37.13 -1.64 14.23
CA LYS A 33 37.06 -2.89 13.47
C LYS A 33 38.05 -2.81 12.31
N GLU A 34 38.92 -3.80 12.19
CA GLU A 34 39.77 -3.95 11.01
C GLU A 34 38.87 -4.21 9.79
N LYS A 35 39.08 -3.43 8.73
CA LYS A 35 38.29 -3.57 7.51
C LYS A 35 38.91 -4.70 6.69
N ASN A 36 38.21 -5.82 6.63
CA ASN A 36 38.61 -6.92 5.76
C ASN A 36 38.46 -6.50 4.29
N PRO A 37 39.38 -6.89 3.39
CA PRO A 37 39.33 -6.50 1.97
C PRO A 37 38.04 -6.98 1.28
N GLU A 38 37.51 -8.14 1.68
CA GLU A 38 36.21 -8.63 1.19
C GLU A 38 35.04 -7.72 1.59
N PHE A 39 35.09 -7.15 2.79
CA PHE A 39 34.06 -6.23 3.28
C PHE A 39 34.10 -4.91 2.51
N GLU A 40 35.28 -4.43 2.15
CA GLU A 40 35.43 -3.22 1.35
C GLU A 40 34.90 -3.41 -0.07
N ALA A 41 35.23 -4.54 -0.71
CA ALA A 41 34.68 -4.90 -2.02
C ALA A 41 33.14 -5.01 -2.00
N TYR A 42 32.57 -5.55 -0.93
CA TYR A 42 31.12 -5.58 -0.75
C TYR A 42 30.53 -4.17 -0.60
N MET A 43 31.15 -3.32 0.22
CA MET A 43 30.71 -1.94 0.42
C MET A 43 30.83 -1.10 -0.86
N GLU A 44 31.81 -1.38 -1.71
CA GLU A 44 31.97 -0.75 -3.02
C GLU A 44 30.83 -1.15 -3.96
N ARG A 45 30.49 -2.45 -4.03
CA ARG A 45 29.31 -2.93 -4.75
C ARG A 45 28.01 -2.26 -4.28
N LEU A 46 27.79 -2.16 -2.97
CA LEU A 46 26.60 -1.51 -2.42
C LEU A 46 26.54 -0.02 -2.77
N ARG A 47 27.67 0.68 -2.75
CA ARG A 47 27.73 2.09 -3.17
C ARG A 47 27.43 2.24 -4.65
N ALA A 48 27.96 1.37 -5.49
CA ALA A 48 27.67 1.37 -6.92
C ALA A 48 26.17 1.14 -7.19
N GLU A 49 25.54 0.17 -6.52
CA GLU A 49 24.09 -0.08 -6.64
C GLU A 49 23.26 1.12 -6.14
N GLN A 50 23.67 1.77 -5.05
CA GLN A 50 22.99 2.97 -4.54
C GLN A 50 23.13 4.14 -5.52
N GLN A 51 24.33 4.38 -6.04
CA GLN A 51 24.60 5.41 -7.03
C GLN A 51 23.80 5.19 -8.32
N GLU A 52 23.67 3.94 -8.77
CA GLU A 52 22.84 3.61 -9.94
C GLU A 52 21.36 3.90 -9.68
N ARG A 53 20.83 3.57 -8.49
CA ARG A 53 19.45 3.91 -8.11
C ARG A 53 19.23 5.42 -8.01
N GLU A 54 20.16 6.16 -7.43
CA GLU A 54 20.11 7.62 -7.32
C GLU A 54 20.18 8.28 -8.69
N TYR A 55 21.09 7.81 -9.55
CA TYR A 55 21.18 8.26 -10.94
C TYR A 55 19.90 7.94 -11.71
N ALA A 56 19.36 6.73 -11.60
CA ALA A 56 18.09 6.36 -12.21
C ALA A 56 16.93 7.22 -11.71
N ALA A 57 16.88 7.55 -10.40
CA ALA A 57 15.87 8.45 -9.86
C ALA A 57 16.00 9.87 -10.43
N MET A 58 17.22 10.43 -10.48
CA MET A 58 17.47 11.75 -11.07
C MET A 58 17.12 11.77 -12.57
N VAL A 59 17.58 10.77 -13.33
CA VAL A 59 17.37 10.66 -14.78
C VAL A 59 15.93 10.33 -15.13
N SER A 60 15.20 9.56 -14.30
CA SER A 60 13.78 9.23 -14.56
C SER A 60 12.88 10.46 -14.67
N SER A 61 13.28 11.57 -14.03
CA SER A 61 12.57 12.84 -14.12
C SER A 61 13.03 13.72 -15.30
N ALA A 62 14.32 13.67 -15.65
CA ALA A 62 14.92 14.51 -16.68
C ALA A 62 14.79 13.92 -18.09
N VAL A 63 14.89 12.60 -18.21
CA VAL A 63 14.67 11.83 -19.42
C VAL A 63 13.35 11.11 -19.20
N GLN A 64 12.24 11.78 -19.49
CA GLN A 64 11.01 11.05 -19.79
C GLN A 64 11.31 10.24 -21.05
N PRO A 65 11.41 8.89 -21.02
CA PRO A 65 11.46 8.13 -22.25
C PRO A 65 10.09 8.31 -22.89
N SER A 66 10.01 9.20 -23.86
CA SER A 66 8.78 9.68 -24.46
C SER A 66 8.02 8.62 -25.27
N ASN A 67 8.36 7.32 -25.20
CA ASN A 67 7.72 6.33 -26.08
C ASN A 67 7.57 4.85 -25.63
N GLU A 68 8.07 4.35 -24.49
CA GLU A 68 8.08 2.86 -24.29
C GLU A 68 7.57 2.32 -22.92
N ALA A 69 6.96 3.14 -22.07
CA ALA A 69 6.42 2.68 -20.78
C ALA A 69 5.03 3.27 -20.48
N TYR A 70 4.20 3.44 -21.51
CA TYR A 70 2.90 4.12 -21.40
C TYR A 70 1.84 3.31 -20.64
N PHE A 71 2.08 2.03 -20.37
CA PHE A 71 1.19 1.19 -19.56
C PHE A 71 1.90 0.83 -18.25
N ARG A 72 1.73 1.65 -17.21
CA ARG A 72 2.15 1.22 -15.88
C ARG A 72 1.31 0.01 -15.49
N PRO A 73 1.87 -0.97 -14.77
CA PRO A 73 1.11 -2.13 -14.31
C PRO A 73 -0.14 -1.75 -13.50
N ASP A 74 -0.13 -0.57 -12.87
CA ASP A 74 -1.29 0.00 -12.19
C ASP A 74 -2.40 0.42 -13.16
N ASP A 75 -2.06 1.02 -14.31
CA ASP A 75 -3.02 1.41 -15.35
C ASP A 75 -3.72 0.17 -15.94
N ILE A 76 -2.97 -0.91 -16.15
CA ILE A 76 -3.50 -2.17 -16.69
C ILE A 76 -4.53 -2.78 -15.72
N LYS A 77 -4.31 -2.62 -14.40
CA LYS A 77 -5.22 -3.14 -13.37
C LYS A 77 -6.52 -2.34 -13.31
N GLU A 78 -6.44 -1.02 -13.48
CA GLU A 78 -7.61 -0.15 -13.55
C GLU A 78 -8.42 -0.40 -14.83
N MET A 79 -7.77 -0.47 -15.99
CA MET A 79 -8.41 -0.75 -17.27
C MET A 79 -9.13 -2.12 -17.30
N LYS A 80 -8.58 -3.14 -16.63
CA LYS A 80 -9.23 -4.46 -16.53
C LYS A 80 -10.63 -4.36 -15.91
N SER A 81 -10.82 -3.50 -14.91
CA SER A 81 -12.12 -3.35 -14.27
C SER A 81 -13.16 -2.72 -15.20
N HIS A 82 -12.76 -1.69 -15.96
CA HIS A 82 -13.63 -1.03 -16.93
C HIS A 82 -13.93 -1.94 -18.13
N LEU A 83 -12.94 -2.69 -18.61
CA LEU A 83 -13.10 -3.62 -19.73
C LEU A 83 -14.11 -4.72 -19.41
N VAL A 84 -14.09 -5.26 -18.20
CA VAL A 84 -15.06 -6.29 -17.76
C VAL A 84 -16.48 -5.71 -17.75
N THR A 85 -16.68 -4.49 -17.26
CA THR A 85 -17.99 -3.84 -17.25
C THR A 85 -18.52 -3.59 -18.67
N ILE A 86 -17.67 -3.09 -19.57
CA ILE A 86 -18.04 -2.88 -20.98
C ILE A 86 -18.42 -4.20 -21.65
N ALA A 87 -17.63 -5.26 -21.43
CA ALA A 87 -17.91 -6.58 -21.98
C ALA A 87 -19.23 -7.16 -21.45
N ASN A 88 -19.54 -6.98 -20.15
CA ASN A 88 -20.77 -7.46 -19.54
C ASN A 88 -22.01 -6.75 -20.12
N ILE A 89 -21.96 -5.42 -20.23
CA ILE A 89 -23.05 -4.64 -20.84
C ILE A 89 -23.20 -5.03 -22.32
N GLY A 90 -22.10 -5.14 -23.07
CA GLY A 90 -22.14 -5.56 -24.47
C GLY A 90 -22.76 -6.94 -24.69
N PHE A 91 -22.42 -7.91 -23.82
CA PHE A 91 -23.00 -9.25 -23.86
C PHE A 91 -24.51 -9.22 -23.60
N SER A 92 -24.97 -8.41 -22.63
CA SER A 92 -26.39 -8.24 -22.35
C SER A 92 -27.16 -7.62 -23.54
N MET A 93 -26.59 -6.59 -24.19
CA MET A 93 -27.19 -5.95 -25.36
C MET A 93 -27.32 -6.93 -26.53
N ALA A 94 -26.27 -7.72 -26.79
CA ALA A 94 -26.30 -8.76 -27.83
C ALA A 94 -27.35 -9.83 -27.55
N ALA A 95 -27.42 -10.32 -26.31
CA ALA A 95 -28.41 -11.32 -25.90
C ALA A 95 -29.85 -10.81 -26.08
N VAL A 96 -30.15 -9.59 -25.62
CA VAL A 96 -31.47 -8.97 -25.78
C VAL A 96 -31.79 -8.69 -27.24
N TYR A 97 -30.83 -8.18 -28.02
CA TYR A 97 -31.02 -7.95 -29.44
C TYR A 97 -31.43 -9.25 -30.16
N VAL A 98 -30.69 -10.34 -29.96
CA VAL A 98 -30.99 -11.63 -30.60
C VAL A 98 -32.33 -12.18 -30.13
N ALA A 99 -32.63 -12.11 -28.82
CA ALA A 99 -33.88 -12.59 -28.26
C ALA A 99 -35.10 -11.83 -28.82
N VAL A 100 -35.05 -10.50 -28.81
CA VAL A 100 -36.11 -9.64 -29.35
C VAL A 100 -36.24 -9.83 -30.85
N TYR A 101 -35.13 -9.95 -31.58
CA TYR A 101 -35.16 -10.19 -33.02
C TYR A 101 -35.78 -11.54 -33.38
N MET A 102 -35.43 -12.62 -32.65
CA MET A 102 -36.05 -13.94 -32.82
C MET A 102 -37.54 -13.93 -32.48
N ALA A 103 -37.93 -13.27 -31.39
CA ALA A 103 -39.35 -13.11 -31.03
C ALA A 103 -40.11 -12.25 -32.06
N SER A 104 -39.48 -11.21 -32.59
CA SER A 104 -40.09 -10.33 -33.58
C SER A 104 -40.28 -11.03 -34.93
N ARG A 105 -39.41 -12.01 -35.27
CA ARG A 105 -39.58 -12.84 -36.48
C ARG A 105 -40.91 -13.58 -36.54
N THR A 106 -41.52 -13.91 -35.41
CA THR A 106 -42.79 -14.65 -35.39
C THR A 106 -44.02 -13.74 -35.48
N MET A 107 -43.88 -12.43 -35.28
CA MET A 107 -45.01 -11.49 -35.14
C MET A 107 -45.05 -10.40 -36.20
N LEU A 108 -43.89 -9.91 -36.64
CA LEU A 108 -43.78 -8.85 -37.66
C LEU A 108 -43.20 -9.48 -38.92
N GLU A 109 -43.68 -9.14 -40.12
CA GLU A 109 -43.11 -9.63 -41.39
C GLU A 109 -41.96 -8.73 -41.90
N ASP A 110 -42.01 -7.44 -41.57
CA ASP A 110 -41.06 -6.43 -42.01
C ASP A 110 -39.67 -6.54 -41.35
N LEU A 111 -38.63 -6.61 -42.18
CA LEU A 111 -37.24 -6.72 -41.73
C LEU A 111 -36.78 -5.48 -40.94
N GLY A 112 -37.14 -4.28 -41.39
CA GLY A 112 -36.72 -3.02 -40.78
C GLY A 112 -37.28 -2.84 -39.36
N LEU A 113 -38.56 -3.13 -39.16
CA LEU A 113 -39.23 -3.05 -37.87
C LEU A 113 -38.64 -4.04 -36.86
N ARG A 114 -38.31 -5.27 -37.28
CA ARG A 114 -37.65 -6.26 -36.42
C ARG A 114 -36.32 -5.75 -35.89
N VAL A 115 -35.48 -5.21 -36.77
CA VAL A 115 -34.16 -4.68 -36.41
C VAL A 115 -34.29 -3.43 -35.53
N LEU A 116 -35.22 -2.54 -35.84
CA LEU A 116 -35.44 -1.32 -35.07
C LEU A 116 -35.95 -1.65 -33.66
N LEU A 117 -36.88 -2.60 -33.53
CA LEU A 117 -37.40 -3.05 -32.24
C LEU A 117 -36.31 -3.74 -31.40
N SER A 118 -35.50 -4.62 -32.01
CA SER A 118 -34.42 -5.29 -31.29
C SER A 118 -33.30 -4.32 -30.89
N LEU A 119 -33.00 -3.33 -31.71
CA LEU A 119 -32.06 -2.25 -31.37
C LEU A 119 -32.59 -1.40 -30.22
N ALA A 120 -33.87 -1.01 -30.24
CA ALA A 120 -34.51 -0.28 -29.15
C ALA A 120 -34.49 -1.08 -27.84
N GLY A 121 -34.76 -2.39 -27.90
CA GLY A 121 -34.64 -3.30 -26.76
C GLY A 121 -33.21 -3.38 -26.20
N ALA A 122 -32.21 -3.43 -27.10
CA ALA A 122 -30.80 -3.42 -26.70
C ALA A 122 -30.40 -2.12 -25.97
N PHE A 123 -30.88 -0.96 -26.40
CA PHE A 123 -30.64 0.29 -25.68
C PHE A 123 -31.33 0.33 -24.33
N ALA A 124 -32.58 -0.15 -24.24
CA ALA A 124 -33.30 -0.20 -22.98
C ALA A 124 -32.57 -1.07 -21.93
N ILE A 125 -32.06 -2.25 -22.32
CA ILE A 125 -31.29 -3.09 -21.40
C ILE A 125 -29.97 -2.44 -20.98
N GLY A 126 -29.30 -1.70 -21.89
CA GLY A 126 -28.10 -0.94 -21.54
C GLY A 126 -28.35 0.09 -20.43
N ILE A 127 -29.49 0.79 -20.48
CA ILE A 127 -29.90 1.73 -19.42
C ILE A 127 -30.15 0.97 -18.10
N VAL A 128 -30.86 -0.16 -18.15
CA VAL A 128 -31.12 -0.98 -16.96
C VAL A 128 -29.81 -1.45 -16.32
N GLU A 129 -28.86 -1.95 -17.11
CA GLU A 129 -27.59 -2.47 -16.60
C GLU A 129 -26.72 -1.37 -16.00
N THR A 130 -26.71 -0.15 -16.58
CA THR A 130 -25.96 0.99 -16.02
C THR A 130 -26.55 1.44 -14.67
N ILE A 131 -27.88 1.48 -14.54
CA ILE A 131 -28.54 1.76 -13.27
C ILE A 131 -28.23 0.66 -12.24
N LEU A 132 -28.29 -0.60 -12.65
CA LEU A 132 -27.95 -1.75 -11.81
C LEU A 132 -26.50 -1.66 -11.31
N TYR A 133 -25.56 -1.27 -12.17
CA TYR A 133 -24.15 -1.09 -11.81
C TYR A 133 -23.95 0.03 -10.78
N VAL A 134 -24.57 1.20 -11.00
CA VAL A 134 -24.48 2.32 -10.04
C VAL A 134 -25.09 1.92 -8.68
N ASN A 135 -26.23 1.25 -8.68
CA ASN A 135 -26.86 0.78 -7.45
C ASN A 135 -26.01 -0.30 -6.75
N TYR A 136 -25.48 -1.25 -7.51
CA TYR A 136 -24.59 -2.29 -6.99
C TYR A 136 -23.33 -1.67 -6.37
N THR A 137 -22.62 -0.77 -7.05
CA THR A 137 -21.41 -0.16 -6.49
C THR A 137 -21.67 0.56 -5.17
N HIS A 138 -22.81 1.24 -5.01
CA HIS A 138 -23.20 1.87 -3.74
C HIS A 138 -23.49 0.85 -2.62
N LEU A 139 -24.12 -0.29 -2.94
CA LEU A 139 -24.37 -1.36 -1.97
C LEU A 139 -23.08 -2.08 -1.53
N PHE A 140 -22.13 -2.23 -2.44
CA PHE A 140 -20.88 -2.95 -2.19
C PHE A 140 -19.90 -2.13 -1.34
N THR A 141 -19.77 -0.83 -1.60
CA THR A 141 -18.95 0.08 -0.77
C THR A 141 -19.46 0.15 0.68
N ALA A 142 -20.79 0.13 0.88
CA ALA A 142 -21.40 0.12 2.21
C ALA A 142 -21.15 -1.19 2.98
N LYS A 143 -21.21 -2.35 2.30
CA LYS A 143 -20.99 -3.67 2.92
C LYS A 143 -19.52 -3.93 3.29
N THR A 144 -18.57 -3.54 2.44
CA THR A 144 -17.12 -3.72 2.72
C THR A 144 -16.68 -2.89 3.93
N SER A 145 -17.15 -1.65 4.06
CA SER A 145 -16.91 -0.78 5.22
C SER A 145 -17.45 -1.39 6.52
N LYS A 146 -18.66 -1.95 6.51
CA LYS A 146 -19.23 -2.65 7.68
C LYS A 146 -18.46 -3.91 8.05
N LYS A 147 -18.06 -4.74 7.07
CA LYS A 147 -17.32 -5.99 7.31
C LYS A 147 -15.92 -5.73 7.89
N SER A 148 -15.21 -4.71 7.40
CA SER A 148 -13.91 -4.28 7.94
C SER A 148 -14.01 -3.88 9.40
N LYS A 149 -15.00 -3.04 9.76
CA LYS A 149 -15.25 -2.60 11.14
C LYS A 149 -15.55 -3.78 12.07
N ILE A 150 -16.43 -4.70 11.67
CA ILE A 150 -16.78 -5.89 12.48
C ILE A 150 -15.52 -6.75 12.73
N THR A 151 -14.68 -6.95 11.72
CA THR A 151 -13.48 -7.77 11.83
C THR A 151 -12.42 -7.12 12.73
N ALA A 152 -12.25 -5.79 12.65
CA ALA A 152 -11.35 -5.05 13.53
C ALA A 152 -11.82 -5.07 14.99
N THR A 153 -13.12 -4.91 15.25
CA THR A 153 -13.70 -5.00 16.60
C THR A 153 -13.54 -6.40 17.17
N LYS A 154 -13.77 -7.45 16.37
CA LYS A 154 -13.56 -8.85 16.77
C LYS A 154 -12.10 -9.11 17.15
N LYS A 155 -11.15 -8.63 16.34
CA LYS A 155 -9.70 -8.80 16.60
C LYS A 155 -9.26 -8.09 17.89
N LYS A 156 -9.82 -6.91 18.19
CA LYS A 156 -9.58 -6.21 19.46
C LYS A 156 -10.15 -6.97 20.66
N THR A 157 -11.35 -7.50 20.55
CA THR A 157 -11.98 -8.29 21.64
C THR A 157 -11.28 -9.63 21.88
N THR A 158 -10.78 -10.29 20.82
CA THR A 158 -10.02 -11.54 20.99
C THR A 158 -8.65 -11.29 21.62
N LYS A 159 -7.98 -10.19 21.26
CA LYS A 159 -6.67 -9.83 21.84
C LYS A 159 -6.78 -9.46 23.32
N ALA A 160 -7.80 -8.69 23.71
CA ALA A 160 -8.06 -8.31 25.10
C ALA A 160 -8.52 -9.48 26.00
N ARG A 161 -8.78 -10.66 25.44
CA ARG A 161 -9.16 -11.88 26.18
C ARG A 161 -7.98 -12.85 26.38
N LEU A 162 -6.84 -12.58 25.76
CA LEU A 162 -5.61 -13.38 25.83
C LEU A 162 -4.51 -12.72 26.70
N GLU A 163 -4.72 -11.47 27.12
CA GLU A 163 -3.92 -10.73 28.11
C GLU A 163 -4.60 -10.79 29.48
#